data_AF-A0AA41ZEP3-F1
#
_entry.id   AF-A0AA41ZEP3-F1
#
_cell.length_a   1.000
_cell.length_b   1.000
_cell.length_c   1.000
_cell.angle_alpha   90.00
_cell.angle_beta   90.00
_cell.angle_gamma   90.00
#
_symmetry.space_group_name_H-M   'P 1'
#
loop_
_entity.id
_entity.type
_entity.pdbx_description
1 polymer ?
#
loop_
_entity_poly.entity_id
_entity_poly.type
_entity_poly.pdbx_seq_one_letter_code
_entity_poly.pdbx_strand_id
1 'polypeptide(L)'
;MSTLNIFVATVYGGALDVAEQVQPLFEQAGYTVTIHEDPPMESITTARADLSLFCISTTGSGDVPGNLLPFVESIRDQHPDLSGLRYGLVALGDSSYAETFCGAGRSLDALLSECGARRIGDRLEIDAMETFMADDAAMPWVEQWIDSL
;
A
#
# COMPACT_ATOMS: atom_id res chain seq x y z
N MET A 1 7.63 -20.23 -5.66
CA MET A 1 6.51 -19.61 -4.94
C MET A 1 6.69 -18.12 -5.06
N SER A 2 5.66 -17.43 -5.54
CA SER A 2 5.70 -15.97 -5.68
C SER A 2 5.58 -15.34 -4.30
N THR A 3 6.37 -14.32 -4.01
CA THR A 3 6.34 -13.61 -2.73
C THR A 3 5.62 -12.28 -2.89
N LEU A 4 4.73 -11.95 -1.96
CA LEU A 4 4.06 -10.65 -1.87
C LEU A 4 4.49 -9.96 -0.57
N ASN A 5 4.96 -8.72 -0.67
CA ASN A 5 5.15 -7.86 0.49
C ASN A 5 3.97 -6.90 0.63
N ILE A 6 3.37 -6.84 1.82
CA ILE A 6 2.36 -5.85 2.15
C ILE A 6 3.01 -4.80 3.06
N PHE A 7 3.03 -3.54 2.63
CA PHE A 7 3.58 -2.43 3.39
C PHE A 7 2.44 -1.61 3.98
N VAL A 8 2.47 -1.41 5.30
CA VAL A 8 1.37 -0.79 6.04
C VAL A 8 1.80 0.57 6.58
N ALA A 9 0.99 1.60 6.32
CA ALA A 9 1.10 2.87 7.01
C ALA A 9 -0.19 3.18 7.75
N THR A 10 -0.12 3.23 9.09
CA THR A 10 -1.29 3.42 9.93
C THR A 10 -0.99 4.19 11.21
N VAL A 11 -1.96 4.99 11.65
CA VAL A 11 -1.91 5.64 12.99
C VAL A 11 -2.69 4.82 14.01
N TYR A 12 -3.89 4.34 13.63
CA TYR A 12 -4.83 3.67 14.54
C TYR A 12 -5.13 2.21 14.17
N GLY A 13 -4.34 1.61 13.28
CA GLY A 13 -4.48 0.20 12.89
C GLY A 13 -5.40 -0.07 11.69
N GLY A 14 -6.16 0.91 11.18
CA GLY A 14 -7.11 0.66 10.07
C GLY A 14 -6.48 0.07 8.79
N ALA A 15 -5.32 0.56 8.37
CA ALA A 15 -4.62 -0.02 7.22
C ALA A 15 -3.94 -1.37 7.51
N LEU A 16 -3.63 -1.65 8.79
CA LEU A 16 -3.11 -2.96 9.22
C LEU A 16 -4.21 -4.00 9.17
N ASP A 17 -5.40 -3.66 9.69
CA ASP A 17 -6.57 -4.54 9.66
C ASP A 17 -6.88 -4.96 8.20
N VAL A 18 -6.92 -4.00 7.28
CA VAL A 18 -7.04 -4.30 5.84
C VAL A 18 -5.96 -5.26 5.35
N ALA A 19 -4.70 -5.05 5.72
CA ALA A 19 -3.60 -5.93 5.31
C ALA A 19 -3.75 -7.36 5.84
N GLU A 20 -4.17 -7.52 7.09
CA GLU A 20 -4.42 -8.82 7.72
C GLU A 20 -5.63 -9.54 7.09
N GLN A 21 -6.67 -8.81 6.72
CA GLN A 21 -7.88 -9.37 6.09
C GLN A 21 -7.63 -9.83 4.65
N VAL A 22 -6.78 -9.12 3.91
CA VAL A 22 -6.49 -9.46 2.50
C VAL A 22 -5.38 -10.51 2.36
N GLN A 23 -4.52 -10.67 3.37
CA GLN A 23 -3.44 -11.67 3.37
C GLN A 23 -3.94 -13.09 3.01
N PRO A 24 -5.01 -13.63 3.64
CA PRO A 24 -5.54 -14.95 3.31
C PRO A 24 -5.93 -15.13 1.85
N LEU A 25 -6.36 -14.06 1.15
CA LEU A 25 -6.75 -14.12 -0.26
C LEU A 25 -5.52 -14.41 -1.14
N PHE A 26 -4.40 -13.74 -0.87
CA PHE A 26 -3.15 -13.98 -1.58
C PHE A 26 -2.53 -15.34 -1.24
N GLU A 27 -2.61 -15.77 0.02
CA GLU A 27 -2.13 -17.09 0.43
C GLU A 27 -2.91 -18.21 -0.27
N GLN A 28 -4.24 -18.06 -0.39
CA GLN A 28 -5.09 -18.97 -1.17
C GLN A 28 -4.75 -18.97 -2.67
N ALA A 29 -4.35 -17.81 -3.21
CA ALA A 29 -3.85 -17.68 -4.58
C ALA A 29 -2.41 -18.21 -4.77
N GLY A 30 -1.76 -18.70 -3.70
CA GLY A 30 -0.44 -19.35 -3.76
C GLY A 30 0.76 -18.43 -3.56
N TYR A 31 0.53 -17.21 -3.04
CA TYR A 31 1.60 -16.29 -2.66
C TYR A 31 2.07 -16.54 -1.23
N THR A 32 3.37 -16.33 -0.99
CA THR A 32 3.90 -16.19 0.37
C THR A 32 3.84 -14.71 0.75
N VAL A 33 2.99 -14.37 1.71
CA VAL A 33 2.73 -12.99 2.11
C VAL A 33 3.61 -12.60 3.31
N THR A 34 4.10 -11.37 3.34
CA THR A 34 4.78 -10.79 4.51
C THR A 34 4.30 -9.36 4.71
N ILE A 35 3.78 -9.07 5.90
CA ILE A 35 3.30 -7.74 6.29
C ILE A 35 4.43 -6.97 6.98
N HIS A 36 4.62 -5.71 6.58
CA HIS A 36 5.66 -4.82 7.10
C HIS A 36 5.04 -3.51 7.59
N GLU A 37 5.17 -3.22 8.89
CA GLU A 37 4.71 -1.97 9.50
C GLU A 37 5.84 -0.93 9.68
N ASP A 38 7.09 -1.39 9.71
CA ASP A 38 8.32 -0.59 9.78
C ASP A 38 9.42 -1.26 8.93
N PRO A 39 9.28 -1.27 7.59
CA PRO A 39 10.23 -1.92 6.71
C PRO A 39 11.56 -1.15 6.63
N PRO A 40 12.71 -1.83 6.64
CA PRO A 40 13.94 -1.23 6.12
C PRO A 40 13.81 -1.01 4.60
N MET A 41 14.59 -0.07 4.07
CA MET A 41 14.63 0.23 2.63
C MET A 41 15.08 -0.97 1.77
N GLU A 42 15.80 -1.92 2.37
CA GLU A 42 16.19 -3.18 1.72
C GLU A 42 14.97 -4.06 1.38
N SER A 43 13.85 -3.90 2.08
CA SER A 43 12.62 -4.69 1.84
C SER A 43 11.98 -4.43 0.48
N ILE A 44 12.24 -3.27 -0.15
CA ILE A 44 11.71 -2.95 -1.49
C ILE A 44 12.75 -3.13 -2.61
N THR A 45 14.05 -3.06 -2.28
CA THR A 45 15.15 -3.13 -3.25
C THR A 45 15.77 -4.53 -3.36
N THR A 46 15.83 -5.27 -2.27
CA THR A 46 16.46 -6.60 -2.19
C THR A 46 15.44 -7.72 -2.36
N ALA A 47 14.16 -7.42 -2.12
CA ALA A 47 13.11 -8.37 -2.37
C ALA A 47 13.11 -8.72 -3.86
N ARG A 48 13.43 -9.97 -4.18
CA ARG A 48 13.01 -10.62 -5.44
C ARG A 48 11.47 -10.71 -5.57
N ALA A 49 10.72 -9.98 -4.74
CA ALA A 49 9.28 -9.92 -4.84
C ALA A 49 8.94 -9.05 -6.04
N ASP A 50 8.52 -9.70 -7.11
CA ASP A 50 8.00 -9.03 -8.30
C ASP A 50 6.70 -8.26 -8.02
N LEU A 51 6.14 -8.36 -6.80
CA LEU A 51 4.85 -7.83 -6.42
C LEU A 51 4.84 -7.33 -4.96
N SER A 52 4.31 -6.12 -4.76
CA SER A 52 4.02 -5.54 -3.44
C SER A 52 2.61 -4.96 -3.37
N LEU A 53 2.03 -4.87 -2.18
CA LEU A 53 0.78 -4.17 -1.92
C LEU A 53 1.04 -3.10 -0.86
N PHE A 54 0.61 -1.87 -1.10
CA PHE A 54 0.75 -0.78 -0.14
C PHE A 54 -0.63 -0.46 0.45
N CYS A 55 -0.79 -0.65 1.76
CA CYS A 55 -1.99 -0.30 2.52
C CYS A 55 -1.69 0.94 3.37
N ILE A 56 -2.12 2.12 2.91
CA ILE A 56 -1.66 3.41 3.42
C ILE A 56 -2.87 4.23 3.87
N SER A 57 -2.94 4.55 5.16
CA SER A 57 -3.87 5.58 5.64
C SER A 57 -3.27 6.97 5.49
N THR A 58 -4.14 7.98 5.43
CA THR A 58 -3.74 9.38 5.36
C THR A 58 -3.97 10.05 6.69
N THR A 59 -2.97 10.78 7.19
CA THR A 59 -3.14 11.61 8.40
C THR A 59 -3.97 12.85 8.10
N GLY A 60 -4.52 13.53 9.11
CA GLY A 60 -5.33 14.74 8.92
C GLY A 60 -4.63 15.87 8.15
N SER A 61 -3.29 15.87 8.11
CA SER A 61 -2.48 16.83 7.34
C SER A 61 -2.26 16.42 5.87
N GLY A 62 -2.67 15.22 5.46
CA GLY A 62 -2.40 14.67 4.13
C GLY A 62 -1.13 13.84 4.03
N ASP A 63 -0.37 13.73 5.12
CA ASP A 63 0.92 13.03 5.15
C ASP A 63 0.80 11.54 5.44
N VAL A 64 1.86 10.81 5.09
CA VAL A 64 2.04 9.40 5.42
C VAL A 64 2.19 9.23 6.94
N PRO A 65 1.52 8.24 7.55
CA PRO A 65 1.69 7.90 8.96
C PRO A 65 3.16 7.68 9.34
N GLY A 66 3.51 8.07 10.56
CA GLY A 66 4.89 8.10 11.04
C GLY A 66 5.61 6.75 11.05
N ASN A 67 4.88 5.63 11.06
CA ASN A 67 5.47 4.30 11.01
C ASN A 67 6.12 3.97 9.65
N LEU A 68 5.58 4.51 8.54
CA LEU A 68 6.15 4.31 7.20
C LEU A 68 6.87 5.56 6.67
N LEU A 69 6.76 6.70 7.34
CA LEU A 69 7.39 7.94 6.91
C LEU A 69 8.90 7.82 6.64
N PRO A 70 9.73 7.21 7.52
CA PRO A 70 11.17 7.09 7.29
C PRO A 70 11.51 6.27 6.03
N PHE A 71 10.68 5.27 5.74
CA PHE A 71 10.82 4.43 4.56
C PHE A 71 10.49 5.22 3.28
N VAL A 72 9.42 6.00 3.29
CA VAL A 72 9.04 6.86 2.15
C VAL A 72 10.09 7.95 1.91
N GLU A 73 10.60 8.58 2.98
CA GLU A 73 11.70 9.54 2.88
C GLU A 73 12.96 8.90 2.32
N SER A 74 13.29 7.68 2.73
CA SER A 74 14.45 6.94 2.21
C SER A 74 14.34 6.66 0.71
N ILE A 75 13.15 6.31 0.20
CA ILE A 75 12.92 6.15 -1.25
C ILE A 75 13.10 7.48 -1.96
N ARG A 76 12.57 8.57 -1.39
CA ARG A 76 12.70 9.92 -1.94
C ARG A 76 14.15 10.40 -1.98
N ASP A 77 14.94 10.15 -0.94
CA ASP A 77 16.32 10.64 -0.89
C ASP A 77 17.27 9.80 -1.75
N GLN A 78 17.07 8.49 -1.78
CA GLN A 78 17.99 7.58 -2.48
C GLN A 78 17.60 7.36 -3.94
N HIS A 79 16.35 7.61 -4.32
CA HIS A 79 15.80 7.36 -5.66
C HIS A 79 16.25 5.99 -6.23
N PRO A 80 15.96 4.88 -5.53
CA PRO A 80 16.37 3.56 -5.99
C PRO A 80 15.72 3.19 -7.33
N ASP A 81 16.39 2.34 -8.10
CA ASP A 81 15.77 1.74 -9.29
C ASP A 81 14.75 0.69 -8.85
N LEU A 82 13.47 1.00 -9.03
CA LEU A 82 12.34 0.12 -8.74
C LEU A 82 11.68 -0.41 -10.02
N SER A 83 12.38 -0.38 -11.17
CA SER A 83 11.83 -0.84 -12.46
C SER A 83 11.33 -2.29 -12.48
N GLY A 84 11.87 -3.14 -11.60
CA GLY A 84 11.41 -4.52 -11.41
C GLY A 84 10.20 -4.69 -10.49
N LEU A 85 9.80 -3.64 -9.77
CA LEU A 85 8.73 -3.70 -8.78
C LEU A 85 7.38 -3.50 -9.44
N ARG A 86 6.47 -4.47 -9.29
CA ARG A 86 5.04 -4.26 -9.55
C ARG A 86 4.32 -4.06 -8.23
N TYR A 87 3.30 -3.20 -8.21
CA TYR A 87 2.57 -2.96 -6.97
C TYR A 87 1.09 -2.64 -7.13
N GLY A 88 0.33 -2.89 -6.06
CA GLY A 88 -1.02 -2.41 -5.83
C GLY A 88 -1.03 -1.38 -4.70
N LEU A 89 -2.04 -0.53 -4.64
CA LEU A 89 -2.16 0.53 -3.64
C LEU A 89 -3.60 0.63 -3.15
N VAL A 90 -3.77 0.46 -1.83
CA VAL A 90 -5.00 0.71 -1.08
C VAL A 90 -4.76 1.93 -0.20
N ALA A 91 -5.38 3.05 -0.55
CA ALA A 91 -5.31 4.30 0.17
C ALA A 91 -6.57 4.47 1.03
N LEU A 92 -6.40 4.67 2.33
CA LEU A 92 -7.48 5.00 3.26
C LEU A 92 -7.43 6.50 3.54
N GLY A 93 -8.58 7.16 3.45
CA GLY A 93 -8.73 8.59 3.71
C GLY A 93 -10.09 8.91 4.31
N ASP A 94 -10.28 10.18 4.65
CA ASP A 94 -11.53 10.73 5.16
C ASP A 94 -11.88 11.95 4.31
N SER A 95 -12.99 11.88 3.57
CA SER A 95 -13.41 12.94 2.66
C SER A 95 -13.88 14.22 3.36
N SER A 96 -14.08 14.20 4.68
CA SER A 96 -14.26 15.43 5.48
C SER A 96 -13.06 16.35 5.33
N TYR A 97 -11.87 15.78 5.07
CA TYR A 97 -10.66 16.51 4.73
C TYR A 97 -10.49 16.56 3.20
N ALA A 98 -11.39 17.26 2.52
CA ALA A 98 -11.47 17.30 1.06
C ALA A 98 -10.13 17.63 0.35
N GLU A 99 -9.29 18.47 0.95
CA GLU A 99 -7.99 18.86 0.39
C GLU A 99 -6.90 17.78 0.54
N THR A 100 -7.02 16.91 1.54
CA THR A 100 -6.01 15.90 1.89
C THR A 100 -6.48 14.47 1.68
N PHE A 101 -7.69 14.27 1.14
CA PHE A 101 -8.29 12.96 0.88
C PHE A 101 -7.34 12.06 0.08
N CYS A 102 -6.95 10.93 0.68
CA CYS A 102 -6.00 9.95 0.14
C CYS A 102 -4.64 10.53 -0.29
N GLY A 103 -4.25 11.70 0.25
CA GLY A 103 -3.02 12.41 -0.10
C GLY A 103 -1.75 11.57 0.06
N ALA A 104 -1.63 10.85 1.18
CA ALA A 104 -0.49 9.98 1.46
C ALA A 104 -0.31 8.89 0.40
N GLY A 105 -1.41 8.21 0.04
CA GLY A 105 -1.39 7.18 -1.00
C GLY A 105 -1.05 7.76 -2.38
N ARG A 106 -1.62 8.91 -2.74
CA ARG A 106 -1.33 9.59 -4.02
C ARG A 106 0.13 10.04 -4.12
N SER A 107 0.69 10.57 -3.05
CA SER A 107 2.10 10.97 -3.01
C SER A 107 3.05 9.79 -3.09
N LEU A 108 2.74 8.68 -2.41
CA LEU A 108 3.54 7.46 -2.49
C LEU A 108 3.51 6.85 -3.90
N ASP A 109 2.33 6.81 -4.52
CA ASP A 109 2.15 6.34 -5.90
C ASP A 109 3.03 7.08 -6.90
N ALA A 110 3.03 8.41 -6.81
CA ALA A 110 3.86 9.27 -7.65
C ALA A 110 5.35 8.95 -7.44
N LEU A 111 5.78 8.89 -6.18
CA LEU A 111 7.18 8.60 -5.83
C LEU A 111 7.64 7.24 -6.36
N LEU A 112 6.83 6.19 -6.17
CA LEU A 112 7.13 4.85 -6.66
C LEU A 112 7.21 4.83 -8.19
N SER A 113 6.27 5.51 -8.86
CA SER A 113 6.28 5.62 -10.32
C SER A 113 7.50 6.38 -10.85
N GLU A 114 7.93 7.44 -10.15
CA GLU A 114 9.14 8.20 -10.50
C GLU A 114 10.41 7.34 -10.37
N CYS A 115 10.43 6.40 -9.42
CA CYS A 115 11.50 5.42 -9.24
C CYS A 115 11.42 4.24 -10.22
N GLY A 116 10.45 4.22 -11.13
CA GLY A 116 10.28 3.20 -12.17
C GLY A 116 9.36 2.03 -11.80
N ALA A 117 8.80 2.00 -10.58
CA ALA A 117 7.86 0.96 -10.19
C ALA A 117 6.58 1.00 -11.02
N ARG A 118 6.01 -0.18 -11.31
CA ARG A 118 4.81 -0.32 -12.13
C ARG A 118 3.60 -0.65 -11.28
N ARG A 119 2.64 0.28 -11.19
CA ARG A 119 1.33 -0.03 -10.61
C ARG A 119 0.57 -1.02 -11.51
N ILE A 120 -0.05 -2.02 -10.91
CA ILE A 120 -0.98 -2.95 -11.57
C ILE A 120 -2.39 -2.56 -11.17
N GLY A 121 -3.23 -2.26 -12.16
CA GLY A 121 -4.58 -1.75 -11.91
C GLY A 121 -4.63 -0.31 -11.39
N ASP A 122 -5.82 0.10 -10.99
CA ASP A 122 -6.07 1.41 -10.38
C ASP A 122 -5.89 1.35 -8.86
N ARG A 123 -5.53 2.47 -8.25
CA ARG A 123 -5.49 2.58 -6.79
C ARG A 123 -6.91 2.41 -6.23
N LEU A 124 -7.05 1.71 -5.11
CA LEU A 124 -8.28 1.77 -4.32
C LEU A 124 -8.18 2.98 -3.39
N GLU A 125 -9.19 3.85 -3.41
CA GLU A 125 -9.35 4.94 -2.45
C GLU A 125 -10.57 4.63 -1.60
N ILE A 126 -10.38 4.42 -0.29
CA ILE A 126 -11.44 4.11 0.66
C ILE A 126 -11.73 5.36 1.49
N ASP A 127 -12.98 5.78 1.48
CA ASP A 127 -13.46 6.90 2.29
C ASP A 127 -14.10 6.40 3.58
N ALA A 128 -13.49 6.76 4.72
CA ALA A 128 -14.00 6.45 6.05
C ALA A 128 -15.38 7.08 6.35
N MET A 129 -15.77 8.13 5.62
CA MET A 129 -17.10 8.74 5.76
C MET A 129 -18.20 7.96 5.05
N GLU A 130 -17.87 7.25 3.97
CA GLU A 130 -18.82 6.43 3.21
C GLU A 130 -18.77 4.95 3.63
N THR A 131 -17.58 4.46 3.98
CA THR A 131 -17.31 3.06 4.30
C THR A 131 -16.75 2.96 5.71
N PHE A 132 -17.56 2.42 6.62
CA PHE A 132 -17.18 2.31 8.03
C PHE A 132 -16.05 1.30 8.27
N MET A 133 -16.11 0.15 7.59
CA MET A 133 -15.13 -0.93 7.66
C MET A 133 -14.32 -0.95 6.36
N ALA A 134 -13.03 -0.61 6.43
CA ALA A 134 -12.22 -0.49 5.21
C ALA A 134 -12.04 -1.83 4.48
N ASP A 135 -12.08 -2.96 5.20
CA ASP A 135 -12.01 -4.30 4.63
C ASP A 135 -13.21 -4.64 3.72
N ASP A 136 -14.41 -4.11 3.97
CA ASP A 136 -15.59 -4.30 3.11
C ASP A 136 -15.34 -3.81 1.67
N ALA A 137 -14.55 -2.74 1.51
CA ALA A 137 -14.15 -2.23 0.20
C ALA A 137 -12.85 -2.89 -0.31
N ALA A 138 -11.91 -3.19 0.59
CA ALA A 138 -10.59 -3.70 0.21
C ALA A 138 -10.63 -5.15 -0.26
N MET A 139 -11.38 -6.04 0.40
CA MET A 139 -11.47 -7.46 0.03
C MET A 139 -11.92 -7.67 -1.43
N PRO A 140 -13.08 -7.17 -1.88
CA PRO A 140 -13.54 -7.41 -3.25
C PRO A 140 -12.63 -6.76 -4.31
N TRP A 141 -11.96 -5.66 -3.96
CA TRP A 141 -10.95 -5.06 -4.83
C TRP A 141 -9.70 -5.94 -4.94
N VAL A 142 -9.22 -6.49 -3.82
CA VAL A 142 -8.05 -7.40 -3.82
C VAL A 142 -8.36 -8.68 -4.59
N GLU A 143 -9.54 -9.27 -4.44
CA GLU A 143 -9.93 -10.44 -5.23
C GLU A 143 -9.81 -10.17 -6.73
N GLN A 144 -10.41 -9.06 -7.20
CA GLN A 144 -10.31 -8.65 -8.60
C GLN A 144 -8.87 -8.33 -9.02
N TRP A 145 -8.10 -7.73 -8.12
CA TRP A 145 -6.71 -7.42 -8.38
C TRP A 145 -5.89 -8.70 -8.57
N ILE A 146 -6.09 -9.71 -7.71
CA ILE A 146 -5.44 -11.03 -7.80
C ILE A 146 -5.71 -11.69 -9.15
N ASP A 147 -6.96 -11.66 -9.64
CA ASP A 147 -7.32 -12.19 -10.96
C ASP A 147 -6.62 -11.46 -12.13
N SER A 148 -6.10 -10.25 -11.89
CA SER A 148 -5.39 -9.43 -12.89
C SER A 148 -3.86 -9.57 -12.90
N LEU A 149 -3.29 -10.30 -11.92
CA LEU A 149 -1.84 -10.50 -11.73
C LEU A 149 -1.23 -11.53 -12.69
#